data_AF-A0A2T5Q1U9-F1
#
_entry.id   AF-A0A2T5Q1U9-F1
#
_cell.length_a   1.000
_cell.length_b   1.000
_cell.length_c   1.000
_cell.angle_alpha   90.00
_cell.angle_beta   90.00
_cell.angle_gamma   90.00
#
_symmetry.space_group_name_H-M   'P 1'
#
loop_
_entity.id
_entity.type
_entity.pdbx_description
1 polymer ?
#
loop_
_entity_poly.entity_id
_entity_poly.type
_entity_poly.pdbx_seq_one_letter_code
_entity_poly.pdbx_strand_id
1 'polypeptide(L)'
;YNQRDFTTFFQLLKLRPDSVSHYTIHRCQVLACYKEGIKRGFETKFSNGRTEGINNQSKTIKRVACGYRYFTAFKTRIYLIIGHQIQTN
;
A
#
# COMPACT_ATOMS: atom_id res chain seq x y z
N TYR A 1 16.55 -19.00 7.39
CA TYR A 1 16.53 -17.73 6.62
C TYR A 1 15.75 -16.70 7.44
N ASN A 2 16.44 -15.76 8.08
CA ASN A 2 15.75 -14.72 8.86
C ASN A 2 15.23 -13.67 7.86
N GLN A 3 13.96 -13.76 7.46
CA GLN A 3 13.40 -12.98 6.34
C GLN A 3 13.27 -11.48 6.63
N ARG A 4 13.63 -11.01 7.84
CA ARG A 4 13.35 -9.66 8.33
C ARG A 4 14.58 -9.00 8.95
N ASP A 5 15.68 -9.00 8.21
CA ASP A 5 16.90 -8.32 8.63
C ASP A 5 16.86 -6.82 8.33
N PHE A 6 16.34 -6.06 9.28
CA PHE A 6 16.29 -4.60 9.22
C PHE A 6 17.68 -3.97 9.13
N THR A 7 18.67 -4.53 9.83
CA THR A 7 20.02 -3.98 9.92
C THR A 7 20.71 -4.06 8.57
N THR A 8 20.69 -5.23 7.93
CA THR A 8 21.26 -5.41 6.60
C THR A 8 20.54 -4.56 5.56
N PHE A 9 19.21 -4.44 5.61
CA PHE A 9 18.46 -3.59 4.69
C PHE A 9 18.96 -2.13 4.72
N PHE A 10 19.11 -1.52 5.90
CA PHE A 10 19.60 -0.14 6.00
C PHE A 10 21.10 0.01 5.72
N GLN A 11 21.90 -1.04 5.93
CA GLN A 11 23.30 -1.04 5.47
C GLN A 11 23.38 -0.99 3.94
N LEU A 12 22.55 -1.79 3.25
CA LEU A 12 22.48 -1.80 1.78
C LEU A 12 22.00 -0.47 1.20
N LEU A 13 21.03 0.20 1.86
CA LEU A 13 20.55 1.52 1.42
C LEU A 13 21.64 2.61 1.44
N LYS A 14 22.70 2.43 2.24
CA LYS A 14 23.83 3.38 2.34
C LYS A 14 24.91 3.12 1.30
N LEU A 15 24.93 1.94 0.69
CA LEU A 15 25.90 1.63 -0.36
C LEU A 15 25.64 2.51 -1.57
N ARG A 16 26.71 3.04 -2.16
CA ARG A 16 26.67 3.78 -3.41
C ARG A 16 27.69 3.22 -4.39
N PRO A 17 27.40 2.08 -5.03
CA PRO A 17 28.21 1.60 -6.14
C PRO A 17 28.12 2.58 -7.31
N ASP A 18 29.24 2.76 -8.02
CA ASP A 18 29.33 3.68 -9.17
C ASP A 18 28.39 3.31 -10.33
N SER A 19 27.93 2.06 -10.39
CA SER A 19 27.00 1.54 -11.39
C SER A 19 25.53 1.87 -11.12
N VAL A 20 25.20 2.45 -9.96
CA VAL A 20 23.81 2.69 -9.55
C VAL A 20 23.29 4.02 -10.10
N SER A 21 22.12 3.98 -10.74
CA SER A 21 21.50 5.17 -11.31
C SER A 21 21.21 6.26 -10.27
N HIS A 22 21.25 7.52 -10.69
CA HIS A 22 20.84 8.66 -9.86
C HIS A 22 19.43 8.48 -9.27
N TYR A 23 18.49 7.94 -10.05
CA TYR A 23 17.13 7.67 -9.57
C TYR A 23 17.10 6.65 -8.43
N THR A 24 17.89 5.58 -8.52
CA THR A 24 18.00 4.58 -7.46
C THR A 24 18.60 5.18 -6.19
N ILE A 25 19.64 6.02 -6.31
CA ILE A 25 20.23 6.73 -5.16
C ILE A 25 19.16 7.60 -4.48
N HIS A 26 18.39 8.35 -5.26
CA HIS A 26 17.31 9.18 -4.73
C HIS A 26 16.24 8.33 -4.00
N ARG A 27 15.85 7.18 -4.57
CA ARG A 27 14.92 6.24 -3.93
C ARG A 27 15.47 5.71 -2.60
N CYS A 28 16.76 5.37 -2.54
CA CYS A 28 17.42 4.94 -1.30
C CYS A 28 17.43 6.04 -0.24
N GLN A 29 17.65 7.31 -0.63
CA GLN A 29 17.57 8.46 0.27
C GLN A 29 16.16 8.64 0.83
N VAL A 30 15.13 8.56 -0.02
CA VAL A 30 13.74 8.63 0.42
C VAL A 30 13.43 7.50 1.41
N LEU A 31 13.84 6.27 1.13
CA LEU A 31 13.67 5.15 2.06
C LEU A 31 14.40 5.38 3.39
N ALA A 32 15.59 5.99 3.36
CA ALA A 32 16.33 6.35 4.58
C ALA A 32 15.57 7.36 5.45
N CYS A 33 14.84 8.32 4.86
CA CYS A 33 14.01 9.28 5.60
C CYS A 33 12.86 8.62 6.38
N TYR A 34 12.32 7.49 5.90
CA TYR A 34 11.20 6.78 6.53
C TYR A 34 11.65 5.60 7.42
N LYS A 35 12.89 5.64 7.93
CA LYS A 35 13.51 4.54 8.67
C LYS A 35 12.64 3.95 9.78
N GLU A 36 12.08 4.77 10.65
CA GLU A 36 11.31 4.29 11.80
C GLU A 36 10.02 3.56 11.39
N GLY A 37 9.34 4.04 10.34
CA GLY A 37 8.16 3.37 9.80
C GLY A 37 8.51 2.02 9.17
N ILE A 38 9.61 1.98 8.42
CA ILE A 38 10.12 0.75 7.82
C ILE A 38 10.55 -0.24 8.92
N LYS A 39 11.24 0.22 9.97
CA LYS A 39 11.63 -0.61 11.13
C LYS A 39 10.43 -1.32 11.74
N ARG A 40 9.36 -0.58 12.02
CA ARG A 40 8.10 -1.14 12.53
C ARG A 40 7.52 -2.20 11.57
N GLY A 41 7.62 -1.98 10.26
CA GLY A 41 7.21 -2.97 9.26
C GLY A 41 7.96 -4.30 9.38
N PHE A 42 9.27 -4.27 9.67
CA PHE A 42 10.08 -5.47 9.89
C PHE A 42 9.76 -6.17 11.22
N GLU A 43 9.45 -5.41 12.28
CA GLU A 43 9.14 -5.95 13.61
C GLU A 43 7.73 -6.53 13.71
N THR A 44 6.77 -5.94 13.01
CA THR A 44 5.36 -6.35 13.10
C THR A 44 5.06 -7.62 12.31
N LYS A 45 4.17 -8.48 12.83
CA LYS A 45 3.70 -9.68 12.12
C LYS A 45 2.61 -9.39 11.08
N PHE A 46 2.18 -8.13 10.96
CA PHE A 46 1.11 -7.76 10.04
C PHE A 46 1.55 -7.92 8.59
N SER A 47 0.64 -8.40 7.75
CA SER A 47 0.84 -8.43 6.30
C SER A 47 0.16 -7.21 5.66
N ASN A 48 0.68 -6.79 4.51
CA ASN A 48 0.02 -5.77 3.71
C ASN A 48 -1.28 -6.28 3.04
N GLY A 49 -1.60 -7.57 3.19
CA GLY A 49 -2.68 -8.23 2.45
C GLY A 49 -4.06 -7.61 2.69
N ARG A 50 -4.35 -7.15 3.92
CA ARG A 50 -5.62 -6.47 4.22
C ARG A 50 -5.74 -5.13 3.46
N THR A 51 -4.69 -4.32 3.50
CA THR A 51 -4.62 -3.02 2.82
C THR A 51 -4.65 -3.20 1.30
N GLU A 52 -3.90 -4.17 0.77
CA GLU A 52 -3.89 -4.52 -0.65
C GLU A 52 -5.26 -5.00 -1.13
N GLY A 53 -5.94 -5.83 -0.31
CA GLY A 53 -7.31 -6.27 -0.58
C GLY A 53 -8.28 -5.11 -0.72
N ILE A 54 -8.25 -4.15 0.22
CA ILE A 54 -9.08 -2.94 0.18
C ILE A 54 -8.75 -2.07 -1.05
N ASN A 55 -7.46 -1.90 -1.36
CA ASN A 55 -7.01 -1.14 -2.53
C ASN A 55 -7.48 -1.78 -3.84
N ASN A 56 -7.40 -3.10 -3.96
CA ASN A 56 -7.89 -3.84 -5.13
C ASN A 56 -9.40 -3.76 -5.25
N GLN A 57 -10.14 -3.90 -4.15
CA GLN A 57 -11.59 -3.72 -4.14
C GLN A 57 -11.99 -2.31 -4.59
N SER A 58 -11.32 -1.28 -4.06
CA SER A 58 -11.53 0.12 -4.47
C SER A 58 -11.23 0.34 -5.96
N LYS A 59 -10.13 -0.24 -6.48
CA LYS A 59 -9.82 -0.20 -7.91
C LYS A 59 -10.90 -0.89 -8.75
N THR A 60 -11.39 -2.04 -8.32
CA THR A 60 -12.48 -2.76 -9.00
C THR A 60 -13.76 -1.93 -9.02
N ILE A 61 -14.16 -1.36 -7.88
CA ILE A 61 -15.31 -0.45 -7.79
C ILE A 61 -15.17 0.70 -8.79
N LYS A 62 -14.00 1.36 -8.83
CA LYS A 62 -13.73 2.47 -9.77
C LYS A 62 -13.80 2.03 -11.24
N ARG A 63 -13.35 0.82 -11.57
CA ARG A 63 -13.43 0.30 -12.95
C ARG A 63 -14.87 0.06 -13.40
N VAL A 64 -15.72 -0.46 -12.52
CA VAL A 64 -17.14 -0.73 -12.83
C VAL A 64 -18.03 0.51 -12.62
N ALA A 65 -17.43 1.66 -12.27
CA ALA A 65 -18.15 2.86 -11.89
C ALA A 65 -18.56 3.81 -13.03
N CYS A 66 -18.38 3.39 -14.28
CA CYS A 66 -18.76 4.22 -15.42
C CYS A 66 -20.25 4.59 -15.37
N GLY A 67 -20.56 5.89 -15.48
CA GLY A 67 -21.93 6.39 -15.56
C GLY A 67 -22.60 6.79 -14.24
N TYR A 68 -21.89 6.83 -13.10
CA TYR A 68 -22.49 7.35 -11.86
C TYR A 68 -22.56 8.88 -11.86
N ARG A 69 -23.78 9.39 -12.01
CA ARG A 69 -24.08 10.83 -11.93
C ARG A 69 -24.34 11.33 -10.51
N TYR A 70 -24.70 10.44 -9.59
CA TYR A 70 -25.11 10.78 -8.22
C TYR A 70 -24.31 10.01 -7.17
N PHE A 71 -23.87 10.70 -6.12
CA PHE A 71 -23.15 10.12 -5.00
C PHE A 71 -23.93 8.99 -4.31
N THR A 72 -25.25 9.15 -4.16
CA THR A 72 -26.11 8.14 -3.54
C THR A 72 -26.07 6.82 -4.30
N ALA A 73 -26.16 6.86 -5.64
CA ALA A 73 -26.08 5.65 -6.47
C ALA A 73 -24.70 4.97 -6.38
N PHE A 74 -23.62 5.77 -6.33
CA PHE A 74 -22.27 5.26 -6.11
C PHE A 74 -22.11 4.60 -4.74
N LYS A 75 -22.58 5.26 -3.67
CA LYS A 75 -22.54 4.77 -2.28
C LYS A 75 -23.33 3.47 -2.12
N THR A 76 -24.53 3.39 -2.69
CA THR A 76 -25.36 2.17 -2.68
C THR A 76 -24.63 0.99 -3.34
N ARG A 77 -24.01 1.20 -4.51
CA ARG A 77 -23.25 0.13 -5.17
C ARG A 77 -21.99 -0.27 -4.42
N ILE A 78 -21.30 0.66 -3.74
CA ILE A 78 -20.19 0.31 -2.85
C ILE A 78 -20.66 -0.66 -1.76
N TYR A 79 -21.79 -0.37 -1.10
CA TYR A 79 -22.33 -1.26 -0.07
C TYR A 79 -22.70 -2.63 -0.63
N LEU A 80 -23.34 -2.68 -1.81
CA LEU A 80 -23.67 -3.94 -2.48
C LEU A 80 -22.41 -4.76 -2.82
N ILE A 81 -21.37 -4.14 -3.37
CA ILE A 81 -20.10 -4.81 -3.75
C ILE A 81 -19.32 -5.30 -2.51
N ILE A 82 -19.39 -4.57 -1.40
CA ILE A 82 -18.75 -4.96 -0.13
C ILE A 82 -19.59 -6.03 0.60
N GLY A 83 -20.82 -6.31 0.15
CA GLY A 83 -21.73 -7.24 0.82
C GLY A 83 -22.29 -6.68 2.13
N HIS A 84 -22.26 -5.35 2.30
CA HIS A 84 -22.82 -4.67 3.46
C HIS A 84 -24.32 -4.43 3.23
N GLN A 85 -25.17 -4.95 4.12
CA GLN A 85 -26.61 -4.73 4.01
C GLN A 85 -26.94 -3.25 4.26
N ILE A 86 -27.75 -2.67 3.39
CA ILE A 86 -28.26 -1.32 3.57
C ILE A 86 -29.53 -1.45 4.43
N GLN A 87 -29.47 -0.98 5.68
CA GLN A 87 -30.65 -0.87 6.51
C GLN A 87 -31.52 0.27 5.96
N THR A 88 -32.70 -0.07 5.45
CA THR A 88 -33.74 0.90 5.12
C THR A 88 -34.57 1.12 6.38
N ASN A 89 -34.51 2.33 6.94
CA ASN A 89 -35.53 2.82 7.89
C ASN A 89 -36.78 3.25 7.13
#